data_AF-A0A971PAF3-F1
#
_entry.id   AF-A0A971PAF3-F1
#
_cell.length_a   1.000
_cell.length_b   1.000
_cell.length_c   1.000
_cell.angle_alpha   90.00
_cell.angle_beta   90.00
_cell.angle_gamma   90.00
#
_symmetry.space_group_name_H-M   'P 1'
#
loop_
_entity.id
_entity.type
_entity.pdbx_description
1 polymer ?
#
loop_
_entity_poly.entity_id
_entity_poly.type
_entity_poly.pdbx_seq_one_letter_code
_entity_poly.pdbx_strand_id
1 'polypeptide(L)'
;ADAVLHLEDGRYALIEFKLGQSEIDDGARHLCEIERLVAEHNKTQKQVPIRMPDLKLIITGTQYGYRREDGVVVIPIGCLKD
;
A
#
# COMPACT_ATOMS: atom_id res chain seq x y z
N ALA A 1 1.36 -5.96 5.01
CA ALA A 1 1.50 -4.52 5.27
C ALA A 1 2.24 -4.37 6.58
N ASP A 2 3.32 -3.60 6.57
CA ASP A 2 4.13 -3.29 7.75
C ASP A 2 3.49 -2.15 8.57
N ALA A 3 2.79 -1.24 7.89
CA ALA A 3 2.03 -0.17 8.53
C ALA A 3 0.74 0.14 7.77
N VAL A 4 -0.21 0.76 8.49
CA VAL A 4 -1.44 1.31 7.92
C VAL A 4 -1.59 2.74 8.43
N LEU A 5 -1.71 3.69 7.51
CA LEU A 5 -1.98 5.10 7.83
C LEU A 5 -3.47 5.34 7.72
N HIS A 6 -4.10 5.81 8.80
CA HIS A 6 -5.52 6.18 8.83
C HIS A 6 -5.65 7.71 8.96
N LEU A 7 -6.52 8.30 8.14
CA LEU A 7 -6.89 9.71 8.23
C LEU A 7 -8.22 9.86 8.98
N GLU A 8 -8.46 11.06 9.53
CA GLU A 8 -9.70 11.37 10.28
C GLU A 8 -10.97 11.23 9.44
N ASP A 9 -10.87 11.39 8.12
CA ASP A 9 -11.97 11.22 7.18
C ASP A 9 -12.24 9.75 6.78
N GLY A 10 -11.56 8.80 7.44
CA GLY A 10 -11.73 7.37 7.24
C GLY A 10 -10.98 6.81 6.04
N ARG A 11 -10.24 7.63 5.28
CA ARG A 11 -9.31 7.12 4.28
C ARG A 11 -8.14 6.42 4.93
N TYR A 12 -7.61 5.40 4.26
CA TYR A 12 -6.41 4.73 4.74
C TYR A 12 -5.47 4.29 3.63
N ALA A 13 -4.19 4.17 3.98
CA ALA A 13 -3.13 3.69 3.09
C ALA A 13 -2.45 2.45 3.68
N LEU A 14 -2.16 1.48 2.84
CA LEU A 14 -1.31 0.33 3.18
C LEU A 14 0.14 0.65 2.85
N ILE A 15 1.06 0.33 3.75
CA ILE A 15 2.48 0.68 3.61
C ILE A 15 3.35 -0.56 3.86
N GLU A 16 4.34 -0.75 2.99
CA GLU A 16 5.45 -1.71 3.17
C GLU A 16 6.78 -0.96 3.14
N PHE A 17 7.76 -1.44 3.92
CA PHE A 17 9.12 -0.92 3.92
C PHE A 17 10.06 -1.92 3.26
N LYS A 18 10.83 -1.49 2.26
CA LYS A 18 11.76 -2.35 1.50
C LYS A 18 13.09 -1.65 1.27
N LEU A 19 14.20 -2.24 1.74
CA LEU A 19 15.51 -1.58 1.68
C LEU A 19 16.13 -1.68 0.29
N GLY A 20 15.90 -2.79 -0.42
CA GLY A 20 16.45 -3.06 -1.74
C GLY A 20 15.41 -2.97 -2.87
N GLN A 21 15.92 -2.71 -4.08
CA GLN A 21 15.10 -2.66 -5.28
C GLN A 21 14.47 -4.02 -5.63
N SER A 22 15.19 -5.12 -5.33
CA SER A 22 14.73 -6.49 -5.57
C SER A 22 13.48 -6.88 -4.77
N GLU A 23 13.19 -6.17 -3.68
CA GLU A 23 12.07 -6.51 -2.78
C GLU A 23 10.80 -5.68 -3.09
N ILE A 24 10.90 -4.72 -4.01
CA ILE A 24 9.79 -3.83 -4.37
C ILE A 24 8.65 -4.60 -5.03
N ASP A 25 8.95 -5.57 -5.90
CA ASP A 25 7.92 -6.40 -6.55
C ASP A 25 7.17 -7.27 -5.54
N ASP A 26 7.88 -7.82 -4.56
CA ASP A 26 7.29 -8.65 -3.52
C ASP A 26 6.41 -7.82 -2.58
N GLY A 27 6.88 -6.63 -2.20
CA GLY A 27 6.08 -5.66 -1.45
C GLY A 27 4.81 -5.28 -2.20
N ALA A 28 4.90 -5.02 -3.50
CA ALA A 28 3.74 -4.63 -4.31
C ALA A 28 2.72 -5.77 -4.42
N ARG A 29 3.19 -7.01 -4.66
CA ARG A 29 2.34 -8.21 -4.66
C ARG A 29 1.60 -8.37 -3.34
N HIS A 30 2.28 -8.17 -2.21
CA HIS A 30 1.66 -8.27 -0.89
C HIS A 30 0.56 -7.21 -0.69
N LEU A 31 0.80 -5.95 -1.07
CA LEU A 31 -0.20 -4.88 -0.95
C LEU A 31 -1.42 -5.13 -1.85
N CYS A 32 -1.20 -5.57 -3.09
CA CYS A 32 -2.29 -5.93 -4.01
C CYS A 32 -3.08 -7.14 -3.51
N GLU A 33 -2.43 -8.11 -2.86
CA GLU A 33 -3.14 -9.24 -2.26
C GLU A 33 -4.06 -8.81 -1.12
N ILE A 34 -3.61 -7.88 -0.26
CA ILE A 34 -4.47 -7.33 0.80
C ILE A 34 -5.69 -6.62 0.19
N GLU A 35 -5.49 -5.79 -0.84
CA GLU A 35 -6.59 -5.14 -1.56
C GLU A 35 -7.58 -6.16 -2.14
N ARG A 36 -7.07 -7.25 -2.75
CA ARG A 36 -7.90 -8.35 -3.27
C ARG A 36 -8.72 -9.00 -2.17
N LEU A 37 -8.11 -9.30 -1.02
CA LEU A 37 -8.79 -9.92 0.13
C LEU A 37 -9.87 -9.00 0.72
N VAL A 38 -9.63 -7.69 0.78
CA VAL A 38 -10.65 -6.69 1.18
C VAL A 38 -11.83 -6.72 0.20
N ALA A 39 -11.56 -6.74 -1.10
CA ALA A 39 -12.60 -6.83 -2.11
C ALA A 39 -13.41 -8.13 -2.02
N GLU A 40 -12.77 -9.27 -1.73
CA GLU A 40 -13.44 -10.55 -1.52
C GLU A 40 -14.29 -10.58 -0.24
N HIS A 41 -13.77 -10.03 0.85
CA HIS A 41 -14.52 -9.86 2.08
C HIS A 41 -15.80 -9.05 1.82
N ASN A 42 -15.71 -7.93 1.11
CA ASN A 42 -16.86 -7.07 0.80
C ASN A 42 -17.92 -7.75 -0.08
N LYS A 43 -17.54 -8.72 -0.91
CA LYS A 43 -18.50 -9.52 -1.69
C LYS A 43 -19.33 -10.46 -0.82
N THR A 44 -18.72 -11.00 0.25
CA THR A 44 -19.33 -12.03 1.11
C THR A 44 -19.99 -11.43 2.36
N GLN A 45 -19.43 -10.36 2.93
CA GLN A 45 -19.85 -9.72 4.19
C GLN A 45 -20.45 -8.32 3.93
N LYS A 46 -21.63 -8.29 3.32
CA LYS A 46 -22.26 -7.03 2.87
C LYS A 46 -22.76 -6.12 3.99
N GLN A 47 -22.95 -6.64 5.20
CA GLN A 47 -23.48 -5.88 6.34
C GLN A 47 -22.41 -4.99 6.98
N VAL A 48 -21.13 -5.36 6.88
CA VAL A 48 -20.00 -4.64 7.48
C VAL A 48 -18.88 -4.53 6.45
N PRO A 49 -19.07 -3.73 5.37
CA PRO A 49 -18.06 -3.59 4.35
C PRO A 49 -16.83 -2.87 4.89
N ILE A 50 -15.65 -3.35 4.52
CA ILE A 50 -14.38 -2.70 4.76
C ILE A 50 -14.16 -1.70 3.62
N ARG A 51 -13.76 -0.46 3.91
CA ARG A 51 -13.39 0.50 2.86
C ARG A 51 -12.23 -0.08 2.03
N MET A 52 -12.18 0.19 0.73
CA MET A 52 -10.99 -0.15 -0.06
C MET A 52 -9.82 0.77 0.32
N PRO A 53 -8.55 0.30 0.26
CA PRO A 53 -7.41 1.15 0.53
C PRO A 53 -7.35 2.29 -0.48
N ASP A 54 -7.15 3.51 0.00
CA ASP A 54 -7.06 4.71 -0.85
C ASP A 54 -5.68 4.82 -1.51
N LEU A 55 -4.64 4.30 -0.85
CA LEU A 55 -3.27 4.26 -1.35
C LEU A 55 -2.56 2.96 -0.94
N LYS A 56 -1.65 2.51 -1.81
CA LYS A 56 -0.70 1.43 -1.54
C LYS A 56 0.70 1.99 -1.73
N LEU A 57 1.51 2.01 -0.68
CA LEU A 57 2.81 2.66 -0.66
C LEU A 57 3.92 1.66 -0.36
N ILE A 58 5.05 1.79 -1.06
CA ILE A 58 6.31 1.15 -0.69
C ILE A 58 7.31 2.25 -0.37
N ILE A 59 7.73 2.31 0.89
CA ILE A 59 8.81 3.20 1.32
C ILE A 59 10.13 2.44 1.16
N THR A 60 11.08 3.03 0.44
CA THR A 60 12.30 2.33 0.04
C THR A 60 13.59 3.12 0.21
N GLY A 61 14.71 2.41 0.37
CA GLY A 61 16.06 2.98 0.39
C GLY A 61 16.61 3.36 -0.99
N THR A 62 15.87 3.10 -2.08
CA THR A 62 16.29 3.46 -3.44
C THR A 62 16.14 4.97 -3.73
N GLN A 63 16.59 5.43 -4.89
CA GLN A 63 16.75 6.86 -5.19
C GLN A 63 15.56 7.52 -5.89
N TYR A 64 14.68 6.74 -6.54
CA TYR A 64 13.65 7.30 -7.42
C TYR A 64 12.24 6.90 -6.99
N GLY A 65 11.35 7.89 -6.92
CA GLY A 65 9.93 7.67 -6.71
C GLY A 65 9.18 7.49 -8.02
N TYR A 66 8.25 6.54 -8.05
CA TYR A 66 7.45 6.26 -9.24
C TYR A 66 6.14 5.56 -8.87
N ARG A 67 5.17 5.63 -9.77
CA ARG A 67 3.92 4.87 -9.66
C ARG A 67 3.99 3.67 -10.60
N ARG A 68 3.68 2.50 -10.07
CA ARG A 68 3.58 1.24 -10.82
C ARG A 68 2.21 1.11 -11.49
N GLU A 69 2.13 0.26 -12.51
CA GLU A 69 0.87 -0.03 -13.22
C GLU A 69 -0.19 -0.68 -12.31
N ASP A 70 0.23 -1.41 -11.28
CA ASP A 70 -0.63 -2.01 -10.24
C ASP A 70 -1.17 -1.00 -9.20
N GLY A 71 -0.90 0.30 -9.43
CA GLY A 71 -1.37 1.40 -8.60
C GLY A 71 -0.54 1.65 -7.35
N VAL A 72 0.48 0.83 -7.06
CA VAL A 72 1.40 1.03 -5.94
C VAL A 72 2.34 2.20 -6.20
N VAL A 73 2.52 3.07 -5.20
CA VAL A 73 3.45 4.20 -5.25
C VAL A 73 4.72 3.84 -4.50
N VAL A 74 5.85 3.85 -5.20
CA VAL A 74 7.18 3.62 -4.64
C VAL A 74 7.76 4.98 -4.26
N ILE A 75 8.17 5.12 -3.01
CA ILE A 75 8.62 6.38 -2.41
C ILE A 75 9.98 6.16 -1.74
N PRO A 76 11.07 6.77 -2.24
CA PRO A 76 12.32 6.85 -1.51
C PRO A 76 12.13 7.44 -0.12
N ILE A 77 12.78 6.88 0.90
CA ILE A 77 12.74 7.43 2.26
C ILE A 77 13.24 8.87 2.31
N GLY A 78 14.13 9.26 1.38
CA GLY A 78 14.58 10.64 1.22
C GLY A 78 13.49 11.64 0.81
N CYS A 79 12.35 11.16 0.28
CA CYS A 79 11.18 12.00 -0.05
C CYS A 79 10.29 12.30 1.17
N LEU A 80 10.53 11.64 2.32
CA LEU A 80 9.75 11.81 3.55
C LEU A 80 10.47 12.68 4.58
N LYS A 81 11.47 13.42 4.12
CA LYS A 81 12.14 14.42 4.93
C LYS A 81 11.26 15.67 4.96
N ASP A 82 11.11 16.23 6.16
CA ASP A 82 10.25 17.36 6.57
C ASP A 82 8.86 16.93 7.08
#